data_AF-A0AAN6W1Q2-F1
#
_entry.id   AF-A0AAN6W1Q2-F1
#
_cell.length_a   1.000
_cell.length_b   1.000
_cell.length_c   1.000
_cell.angle_alpha   90.00
_cell.angle_beta   90.00
_cell.angle_gamma   90.00
#
_symmetry.space_group_name_H-M   'P 1'
#
loop_
_entity.id
_entity.type
_entity.pdbx_description
1 polymer ?
#
loop_
_entity_poly.entity_id
_entity_poly.type
_entity_poly.pdbx_seq_one_letter_code
_entity_poly.pdbx_strand_id
1 'polypeptide(L)'
;MTSPDQVPYPTPVLSYHRKSHPSINPSLSKLSTVGKTIAFSFAESSTSHLGLTGRRASKLEETKSRVLSSFPSTSVHLPPDNNKIDILVADAGYANDHNTLEQVDPDQFWTAFEINTDPVVLHVSVGLAHFPYMPGHGPYAASKLAVVKIFNWFKYESPEITMISFHTRLLMTIFCRSTKVSSTVDLAGSFVIWAASTEAAFLDSRLVWATWDVDALKAQASELEQNSLRYTVGLLGFPGPRT
;
A
#
# COMPACT_ATOMS: atom_id res chain seq x y z
N MET A 1 20.14 23.70 2.23
CA MET A 1 19.73 22.32 1.85
C MET A 1 19.34 22.35 0.38
N THR A 2 19.72 21.33 -0.39
CA THR A 2 19.16 21.07 -1.73
C THR A 2 17.69 20.64 -1.60
N SER A 3 16.90 20.77 -2.66
CA SER A 3 15.53 20.24 -2.65
C SER A 3 15.56 18.70 -2.58
N PRO A 4 14.58 18.03 -1.91
CA PRO A 4 14.46 16.57 -1.97
C PRO A 4 14.41 16.00 -3.39
N ASP A 5 13.95 16.81 -4.36
CA ASP A 5 13.87 16.48 -5.79
C ASP A 5 15.25 16.41 -6.50
N GLN A 6 16.35 16.83 -5.86
CA GLN A 6 17.66 16.95 -6.49
C GLN A 6 18.59 15.75 -6.29
N VAL A 7 18.16 14.70 -5.58
CA VAL A 7 18.90 13.44 -5.51
C VAL A 7 18.45 12.55 -6.67
N PRO A 8 19.33 12.18 -7.63
CA PRO A 8 18.98 11.34 -8.77
C PRO A 8 18.89 9.87 -8.33
N TYR A 9 17.79 9.51 -7.66
CA TYR A 9 17.51 8.12 -7.32
C TYR A 9 17.35 7.27 -8.60
N PRO A 10 18.00 6.10 -8.70
CA PRO A 10 17.87 5.24 -9.87
C PRO A 10 16.43 4.73 -9.97
N THR A 11 15.72 5.12 -11.03
CA THR A 11 14.34 4.71 -11.23
C THR A 11 14.27 3.25 -11.72
N PRO A 12 13.44 2.37 -11.12
CA PRO A 12 13.30 1.00 -11.58
C PRO A 12 12.49 0.88 -12.88
N VAL A 13 11.69 1.89 -13.22
CA VAL A 13 10.86 1.94 -14.44
C VAL A 13 11.09 3.26 -15.19
N LEU A 14 10.99 3.23 -16.52
CA LEU A 14 11.15 4.43 -17.36
C LEU A 14 9.84 5.24 -17.48
N SER A 15 8.68 4.60 -17.32
CA SER A 15 7.36 5.22 -17.33
C SER A 15 6.75 5.31 -15.92
N TYR A 16 5.95 6.36 -15.70
CA TYR A 16 5.25 6.62 -14.43
C TYR A 16 3.84 7.13 -14.70
N HIS A 17 2.87 6.58 -13.95
CA HIS A 17 1.47 6.97 -14.08
C HIS A 17 1.05 7.98 -12.99
N ARG A 18 0.06 8.82 -13.34
CA ARG A 18 -0.57 9.81 -12.43
C ARG A 18 -2.08 9.61 -12.27
N LYS A 19 -2.70 8.82 -13.17
CA LYS A 19 -4.10 8.42 -13.22
C LYS A 19 -4.16 6.91 -13.48
N SER A 20 -5.31 6.29 -13.25
CA SER A 20 -5.61 4.93 -13.76
C SER A 20 -5.32 4.83 -15.27
N HIS A 21 -4.84 3.67 -15.73
CA HIS A 21 -4.50 3.38 -17.12
C HIS A 21 -5.01 1.98 -17.54
N PRO A 22 -5.08 1.64 -18.84
CA PRO A 22 -5.80 0.45 -19.31
C PRO A 22 -5.40 -0.86 -18.65
N SER A 23 -4.10 -1.09 -18.42
CA SER A 23 -3.53 -2.32 -17.87
C SER A 23 -3.98 -2.65 -16.44
N ILE A 24 -4.50 -1.66 -15.72
CA ILE A 24 -4.94 -1.73 -14.31
C ILE A 24 -6.42 -1.36 -14.13
N ASN A 25 -7.22 -1.36 -15.20
CA ASN A 25 -8.60 -0.88 -15.15
C ASN A 25 -9.51 -1.80 -14.28
N PRO A 26 -10.26 -1.27 -13.28
CA PRO A 26 -11.21 -2.03 -12.44
C PRO A 26 -12.17 -2.95 -13.22
N SER A 27 -12.62 -2.54 -14.40
CA SER A 27 -13.60 -3.30 -15.19
C SER A 27 -12.99 -4.50 -15.93
N LEU A 28 -11.68 -4.76 -15.81
CA LEU A 28 -11.06 -5.97 -16.35
C LEU A 28 -11.37 -7.17 -15.45
N SER A 29 -11.80 -8.27 -16.05
CA SER A 29 -12.26 -9.50 -15.39
C SER A 29 -11.18 -10.32 -14.65
N LYS A 30 -10.12 -9.67 -14.16
CA LYS A 30 -8.91 -10.28 -13.61
C LYS A 30 -8.27 -9.51 -12.45
N LEU A 31 -8.88 -8.43 -11.92
CA LEU A 31 -8.26 -7.46 -10.98
C LEU A 31 -9.28 -6.94 -9.89
N SER A 32 -8.91 -6.55 -8.64
CA SER A 32 -9.85 -6.27 -7.50
C SER A 32 -9.42 -5.37 -6.25
N THR A 33 -10.23 -4.36 -5.80
CA THR A 33 -10.24 -3.54 -4.48
C THR A 33 -9.41 -2.16 -4.37
N VAL A 34 -9.38 -1.46 -3.18
CA VAL A 34 -8.65 -0.24 -2.62
C VAL A 34 -9.08 1.23 -2.95
N GLY A 35 -9.05 2.30 -2.09
CA GLY A 35 -8.82 2.51 -0.62
C GLY A 35 -9.99 3.09 0.26
N LYS A 36 -10.76 4.15 -0.13
CA LYS A 36 -12.22 4.31 0.22
C LYS A 36 -13.09 4.13 -1.01
N THR A 37 -12.54 4.61 -2.11
CA THR A 37 -12.42 3.86 -3.36
C THR A 37 -12.28 2.33 -3.16
N ILE A 38 -11.90 1.77 -1.98
CA ILE A 38 -11.84 0.31 -1.71
C ILE A 38 -13.13 -0.37 -2.00
N ALA A 39 -14.18 0.23 -1.48
CA ALA A 39 -15.50 -0.27 -1.53
C ALA A 39 -16.05 -0.13 -2.96
N PHE A 40 -15.60 0.89 -3.69
CA PHE A 40 -15.98 1.17 -5.07
C PHE A 40 -15.23 0.28 -6.07
N SER A 41 -13.91 0.31 -6.06
CA SER A 41 -13.03 -0.50 -6.92
C SER A 41 -13.23 -2.01 -6.75
N PHE A 42 -13.50 -2.51 -5.53
CA PHE A 42 -13.88 -3.92 -5.35
C PHE A 42 -15.28 -4.21 -5.96
N ALA A 43 -16.28 -3.38 -5.65
CA ALA A 43 -17.64 -3.59 -6.16
C ALA A 43 -17.74 -3.41 -7.69
N GLU A 44 -16.96 -2.50 -8.28
CA GLU A 44 -16.79 -2.32 -9.72
C GLU A 44 -16.13 -3.54 -10.38
N SER A 45 -15.14 -4.16 -9.71
CA SER A 45 -14.60 -5.47 -10.11
C SER A 45 -15.52 -6.66 -9.82
N SER A 46 -16.82 -6.42 -9.60
CA SER A 46 -17.86 -7.44 -9.35
C SER A 46 -17.66 -8.29 -8.09
N THR A 47 -16.98 -7.77 -7.07
CA THR A 47 -16.82 -8.46 -5.77
C THR A 47 -18.19 -8.73 -5.13
N SER A 48 -18.48 -9.99 -4.81
CA SER A 48 -19.79 -10.41 -4.28
C SER A 48 -20.00 -10.07 -2.81
N HIS A 49 -18.94 -10.13 -1.99
CA HIS A 49 -18.96 -9.85 -0.55
C HIS A 49 -17.83 -8.89 -0.18
N LEU A 50 -18.19 -7.80 0.50
CA LEU A 50 -17.27 -6.74 0.89
C LEU A 50 -17.44 -6.43 2.38
N GLY A 51 -16.50 -6.88 3.19
CA GLY A 51 -16.38 -6.44 4.59
C GLY A 51 -15.69 -5.08 4.67
N LEU A 52 -16.22 -4.16 5.49
CA LEU A 52 -15.56 -2.89 5.80
C LEU A 52 -15.35 -2.76 7.32
N THR A 53 -14.15 -2.35 7.73
CA THR A 53 -13.78 -2.11 9.14
C THR A 53 -13.16 -0.74 9.32
N GLY A 54 -13.20 -0.19 10.54
CA GLY A 54 -12.56 1.09 10.88
C GLY A 54 -13.23 1.87 12.01
N ARG A 55 -12.47 2.79 12.62
CA ARG A 55 -12.80 3.50 13.88
C ARG A 55 -14.04 4.42 13.86
N ARG A 56 -14.79 4.54 12.75
CA ARG A 56 -15.90 5.52 12.59
C ARG A 56 -17.11 4.92 11.90
N ALA A 57 -18.03 4.35 12.66
CA ALA A 57 -19.26 3.73 12.17
C ALA A 57 -20.03 4.61 11.16
N SER A 58 -20.23 5.90 11.45
CA SER A 58 -20.92 6.83 10.53
C SER A 58 -20.23 7.01 9.17
N LYS A 59 -18.92 6.77 9.07
CA LYS A 59 -18.16 6.79 7.80
C LYS A 59 -18.10 5.43 7.13
N LEU A 60 -18.29 4.34 7.87
CA LEU A 60 -18.51 3.01 7.32
C LEU A 60 -19.90 2.95 6.66
N GLU A 61 -20.96 3.38 7.35
CA GLU A 61 -22.32 3.44 6.79
C GLU A 61 -22.42 4.37 5.58
N GLU A 62 -21.84 5.57 5.63
CA GLU A 62 -21.76 6.46 4.45
C GLU A 62 -21.06 5.79 3.26
N THR A 63 -20.12 4.89 3.50
CA THR A 63 -19.43 4.14 2.43
C THR A 63 -20.29 2.99 1.92
N LYS A 64 -20.93 2.22 2.82
CA LYS A 64 -21.85 1.12 2.52
C LYS A 64 -23.04 1.58 1.69
N SER A 65 -23.76 2.61 2.13
CA SER A 65 -24.92 3.16 1.41
C SER A 65 -24.56 3.63 0.00
N ARG A 66 -23.39 4.26 -0.16
CA ARG A 66 -22.92 4.72 -1.46
C ARG A 66 -22.50 3.56 -2.38
N VAL A 67 -21.86 2.51 -1.87
CA VAL A 67 -21.54 1.32 -2.68
C VAL A 67 -22.81 0.61 -3.13
N LEU A 68 -23.73 0.32 -2.22
CA LEU A 68 -25.01 -0.35 -2.55
C LEU A 68 -25.83 0.46 -3.58
N SER A 69 -25.71 1.79 -3.56
CA SER A 69 -26.35 2.69 -4.54
C SER A 69 -25.69 2.69 -5.93
N SER A 70 -24.45 2.20 -6.08
CA SER A 70 -23.74 2.12 -7.36
C SER A 70 -23.60 0.68 -7.87
N PHE A 71 -23.53 -0.30 -6.96
CA PHE A 71 -23.25 -1.70 -7.21
C PHE A 71 -24.20 -2.58 -6.37
N PRO A 72 -25.50 -2.64 -6.71
CA PRO A 72 -26.52 -3.33 -5.91
C PRO A 72 -26.35 -4.85 -5.84
N SER A 73 -25.43 -5.43 -6.63
CA SER A 73 -25.04 -6.83 -6.60
C SER A 73 -23.98 -7.18 -5.53
N THR A 74 -23.31 -6.20 -4.92
CA THR A 74 -22.29 -6.43 -3.89
C THR A 74 -22.91 -6.41 -2.49
N SER A 75 -22.77 -7.51 -1.74
CA SER A 75 -23.15 -7.56 -0.32
C SER A 75 -22.12 -6.84 0.54
N VAL A 76 -22.53 -5.83 1.32
CA VAL A 76 -21.62 -5.01 2.14
C VAL A 76 -21.83 -5.24 3.64
N HIS A 77 -20.83 -5.80 4.31
CA HIS A 77 -20.88 -6.27 5.69
C HIS A 77 -20.23 -5.25 6.66
N LEU A 78 -20.92 -4.98 7.77
CA LEU A 78 -20.49 -4.12 8.88
C LEU A 78 -20.90 -4.76 10.23
N PRO A 79 -19.97 -5.31 11.03
CA PRO A 79 -18.57 -5.61 10.71
C PRO A 79 -18.43 -6.63 9.56
N PRO A 80 -17.21 -6.91 9.06
CA PRO A 80 -16.98 -8.03 8.14
C PRO A 80 -17.48 -9.37 8.73
N ASP A 81 -18.00 -10.23 7.87
CA ASP A 81 -18.21 -11.65 8.23
C ASP A 81 -16.84 -12.36 8.24
N ASN A 82 -16.52 -13.09 9.32
CA ASN A 82 -15.24 -13.81 9.47
C ASN A 82 -15.14 -15.10 8.62
N ASN A 83 -16.10 -15.36 7.73
CA ASN A 83 -16.12 -16.55 6.89
C ASN A 83 -15.24 -16.35 5.65
N LYS A 84 -14.05 -16.98 5.64
CA LYS A 84 -13.11 -17.08 4.50
C LYS A 84 -12.81 -15.73 3.82
N ILE A 85 -11.81 -15.03 4.35
CA ILE A 85 -11.28 -13.80 3.74
C ILE A 85 -10.35 -14.19 2.57
N ASP A 86 -10.75 -13.87 1.34
CA ASP A 86 -9.93 -14.09 0.14
C ASP A 86 -8.87 -13.00 -0.08
N ILE A 87 -9.17 -11.74 0.27
CA ILE A 87 -8.27 -10.59 0.08
C ILE A 87 -8.47 -9.62 1.27
N LEU A 88 -7.37 -9.15 1.89
CA LEU A 88 -7.39 -8.23 3.04
C LEU A 88 -6.45 -7.05 2.81
N VAL A 89 -6.86 -5.82 3.16
CA VAL A 89 -6.12 -4.58 2.84
C VAL A 89 -5.95 -3.66 4.06
N ALA A 90 -4.70 -3.29 4.33
CA ALA A 90 -4.32 -2.29 5.35
C ALA A 90 -4.12 -0.91 4.72
N ASP A 91 -5.22 -0.19 4.49
CA ASP A 91 -5.25 1.27 4.28
C ASP A 91 -5.36 2.03 5.62
N ALA A 92 -5.35 1.32 6.75
CA ALA A 92 -5.29 1.92 8.08
C ALA A 92 -4.00 2.74 8.27
N GLY A 93 -4.15 3.90 8.89
CA GLY A 93 -3.09 4.88 9.01
C GLY A 93 -3.31 5.89 10.13
N TYR A 94 -2.27 6.11 10.93
CA TYR A 94 -2.09 7.30 11.76
C TYR A 94 -0.70 7.87 11.50
N ALA A 95 -0.63 9.20 11.33
CA ALA A 95 0.62 9.95 11.33
C ALA A 95 0.57 10.99 12.44
N ASN A 96 1.68 11.12 13.16
CA ASN A 96 1.93 12.10 14.22
C ASN A 96 2.10 13.52 13.66
N ASP A 97 2.05 14.52 14.54
CA ASP A 97 2.43 15.91 14.22
C ASP A 97 3.90 16.02 13.80
N HIS A 98 4.22 16.99 12.93
CA HIS A 98 5.53 17.11 12.26
C HIS A 98 6.68 17.63 13.16
N ASN A 99 7.00 16.89 14.21
CA ASN A 99 8.07 17.18 15.19
C ASN A 99 9.34 16.31 14.98
N THR A 100 10.49 16.74 15.50
CA THR A 100 11.69 15.87 15.53
C THR A 100 11.51 14.70 16.50
N LEU A 101 12.36 13.68 16.45
CA LEU A 101 12.31 12.55 17.40
C LEU A 101 12.59 12.94 18.86
N GLU A 102 13.20 14.11 19.10
CA GLU A 102 13.39 14.69 20.43
C GLU A 102 12.15 15.47 20.91
N GLN A 103 11.33 15.95 19.98
CA GLN A 103 10.19 16.83 20.22
C GLN A 103 8.83 16.12 20.04
N VAL A 104 8.83 14.84 19.67
CA VAL A 104 7.60 14.08 19.50
C VAL A 104 7.04 13.65 20.85
N ASP A 105 5.74 13.84 21.01
CA ASP A 105 4.96 13.30 22.12
C ASP A 105 5.05 11.75 22.13
N PRO A 106 5.51 11.12 23.23
CA PRO A 106 5.57 9.66 23.34
C PRO A 106 4.23 8.96 23.06
N ASP A 107 3.10 9.56 23.41
CA ASP A 107 1.79 8.96 23.18
C ASP A 107 1.44 8.98 21.68
N GLN A 108 1.81 10.05 20.95
CA GLN A 108 1.72 10.07 19.48
C GLN A 108 2.69 9.08 18.82
N PHE A 109 3.88 8.87 19.40
CA PHE A 109 4.84 7.87 18.91
C PHE A 109 4.24 6.46 19.01
N TRP A 110 3.75 6.05 20.17
CA TRP A 110 3.16 4.72 20.37
C TRP A 110 1.87 4.53 19.57
N THR A 111 1.00 5.54 19.53
CA THR A 111 -0.21 5.55 18.66
C THR A 111 0.15 5.29 17.19
N ALA A 112 1.29 5.82 16.72
CA ALA A 112 1.77 5.60 15.35
C ALA A 112 2.33 4.19 15.12
N PHE A 113 2.76 3.45 16.14
CA PHE A 113 3.06 2.02 16.00
C PHE A 113 1.76 1.21 16.06
N GLU A 114 1.01 1.31 17.16
CA GLU A 114 -0.21 0.54 17.43
C GLU A 114 -1.22 0.55 16.28
N ILE A 115 -1.49 1.72 15.67
CA ILE A 115 -2.48 1.84 14.59
C ILE A 115 -1.93 1.36 13.23
N ASN A 116 -0.61 1.37 13.04
CA ASN A 116 0.00 1.06 11.74
C ASN A 116 0.48 -0.39 11.62
N THR A 117 0.80 -1.09 12.73
CA THR A 117 1.42 -2.44 12.73
C THR A 117 0.46 -3.64 12.78
N ASP A 118 -0.83 -3.43 12.52
CA ASP A 118 -1.88 -4.47 12.50
C ASP A 118 -1.70 -5.42 11.27
N PRO A 119 -1.76 -6.77 11.41
CA PRO A 119 -1.27 -7.70 10.38
C PRO A 119 -2.29 -7.98 9.25
N VAL A 120 -1.86 -7.78 7.98
CA VAL A 120 -2.75 -7.78 6.80
C VAL A 120 -2.02 -8.17 5.49
N VAL A 121 -2.72 -8.83 4.57
CA VAL A 121 -2.20 -9.35 3.28
C VAL A 121 -1.70 -8.27 2.28
N LEU A 122 -2.34 -7.09 2.20
CA LEU A 122 -1.94 -6.01 1.29
C LEU A 122 -1.70 -4.70 2.05
N HIS A 123 -0.47 -4.17 2.00
CA HIS A 123 -0.05 -3.05 2.84
C HIS A 123 0.09 -1.71 2.09
N VAL A 124 -0.69 -0.70 2.50
CA VAL A 124 -0.45 0.69 2.11
C VAL A 124 0.72 1.25 2.92
N SER A 125 1.89 1.21 2.29
CA SER A 125 3.18 1.65 2.81
C SER A 125 3.53 3.10 2.41
N VAL A 126 4.71 3.57 2.83
CA VAL A 126 5.10 4.98 2.73
C VAL A 126 6.42 5.17 1.96
N GLY A 127 6.43 6.08 0.98
CA GLY A 127 7.61 6.40 0.16
C GLY A 127 8.79 6.98 0.95
N LEU A 128 8.55 7.44 2.18
CA LEU A 128 9.58 7.83 3.16
C LEU A 128 10.60 6.70 3.41
N ALA A 129 10.24 5.43 3.15
CA ALA A 129 11.15 4.28 3.12
C ALA A 129 12.40 4.47 2.23
N HIS A 130 12.35 5.37 1.25
CA HIS A 130 13.46 5.65 0.32
C HIS A 130 14.25 6.93 0.65
N PHE A 131 13.81 7.73 1.63
CA PHE A 131 14.47 8.99 2.01
C PHE A 131 15.36 8.78 3.25
N PRO A 132 16.57 9.38 3.31
CA PRO A 132 17.54 9.07 4.37
C PRO A 132 17.14 9.63 5.74
N TYR A 133 16.88 10.94 5.82
CA TYR A 133 16.35 11.60 7.02
C TYR A 133 15.42 12.74 6.62
N MET A 134 14.23 12.75 7.20
CA MET A 134 13.26 13.84 7.09
C MET A 134 12.79 14.24 8.50
N PRO A 135 13.12 15.45 8.97
CA PRO A 135 12.52 16.02 10.17
C PRO A 135 10.99 15.97 10.10
N GLY A 136 10.29 15.78 11.22
CA GLY A 136 8.83 15.74 11.25
C GLY A 136 8.17 14.41 10.86
N HIS A 137 8.95 13.37 10.53
CA HIS A 137 8.40 12.17 9.87
C HIS A 137 8.85 10.82 10.49
N GLY A 138 9.71 10.85 11.51
CA GLY A 138 10.35 9.66 12.08
C GLY A 138 9.39 8.53 12.50
N PRO A 139 8.40 8.77 13.37
CA PRO A 139 7.54 7.69 13.88
C PRO A 139 6.67 7.07 12.79
N TYR A 140 6.07 7.89 11.91
CA TYR A 140 5.28 7.40 10.78
C TYR A 140 6.10 6.60 9.75
N ALA A 141 7.32 7.04 9.44
CA ALA A 141 8.22 6.30 8.56
C ALA A 141 8.66 4.97 9.20
N ALA A 142 9.06 4.99 10.47
CA ALA A 142 9.55 3.82 11.19
C ALA A 142 8.46 2.76 11.39
N SER A 143 7.23 3.14 11.78
CA SER A 143 6.14 2.19 11.97
C SER A 143 5.69 1.55 10.66
N LYS A 144 5.54 2.32 9.57
CA LYS A 144 5.23 1.75 8.25
C LYS A 144 6.38 0.89 7.67
N LEU A 145 7.64 1.15 8.02
CA LEU A 145 8.76 0.23 7.71
C LEU A 145 8.73 -1.05 8.56
N ALA A 146 8.37 -0.95 9.85
CA ALA A 146 8.23 -2.11 10.74
C ALA A 146 7.17 -3.09 10.21
N VAL A 147 6.06 -2.59 9.68
CA VAL A 147 5.03 -3.42 9.01
C VAL A 147 5.64 -4.28 7.90
N VAL A 148 6.36 -3.68 6.95
CA VAL A 148 6.99 -4.41 5.84
C VAL A 148 7.93 -5.50 6.36
N LYS A 149 8.62 -5.25 7.49
CA LYS A 149 9.50 -6.25 8.10
C LYS A 149 8.74 -7.39 8.79
N ILE A 150 7.66 -7.09 9.52
CA ILE A 150 6.78 -8.10 10.12
C ILE A 150 6.16 -8.97 9.01
N PHE A 151 5.73 -8.36 7.92
CA PHE A 151 5.02 -9.04 6.83
C PHE A 151 5.97 -9.96 6.06
N ASN A 152 7.19 -9.49 5.77
CA ASN A 152 8.25 -10.34 5.22
C ASN A 152 8.71 -11.48 6.16
N TRP A 153 8.26 -11.53 7.43
CA TRP A 153 8.41 -12.69 8.30
C TRP A 153 7.17 -13.58 8.32
N PHE A 154 5.98 -13.01 8.51
CA PHE A 154 4.70 -13.75 8.46
C PHE A 154 4.53 -14.53 7.14
N LYS A 155 5.05 -14.03 6.01
CA LYS A 155 5.07 -14.75 4.73
C LYS A 155 5.87 -16.07 4.76
N TYR A 156 6.91 -16.20 5.59
CA TYR A 156 7.61 -17.48 5.78
C TYR A 156 6.82 -18.45 6.67
N GLU A 157 5.90 -17.94 7.49
CA GLU A 157 5.03 -18.71 8.38
C GLU A 157 3.71 -19.14 7.69
N SER A 158 3.27 -18.38 6.68
CA SER A 158 2.09 -18.66 5.83
C SER A 158 2.44 -18.55 4.33
N PRO A 159 3.19 -19.52 3.78
CA PRO A 159 3.71 -19.47 2.41
C PRO A 159 2.63 -19.48 1.32
N GLU A 160 1.41 -19.92 1.63
CA GLU A 160 0.23 -19.92 0.75
C GLU A 160 -0.38 -18.52 0.53
N ILE A 161 -0.04 -17.53 1.37
CA ILE A 161 -0.55 -16.15 1.26
C ILE A 161 0.42 -15.31 0.43
N THR A 162 -0.01 -14.76 -0.70
CA THR A 162 0.76 -13.73 -1.44
C THR A 162 0.67 -12.39 -0.71
N MET A 163 1.80 -11.77 -0.39
CA MET A 163 1.80 -10.52 0.38
C MET A 163 2.62 -9.42 -0.31
N ILE A 164 1.98 -8.29 -0.57
CA ILE A 164 2.56 -7.17 -1.32
C ILE A 164 2.41 -5.88 -0.51
N SER A 165 3.53 -5.20 -0.28
CA SER A 165 3.56 -3.83 0.22
C SER A 165 3.66 -2.85 -0.94
N PHE A 166 2.95 -1.73 -0.88
CA PHE A 166 2.99 -0.74 -1.94
C PHE A 166 2.81 0.68 -1.40
N HIS A 167 3.55 1.64 -1.97
CA HIS A 167 3.33 3.04 -1.68
C HIS A 167 2.34 3.67 -2.67
N THR A 168 1.29 4.30 -2.14
CA THR A 168 0.42 5.21 -2.91
C THR A 168 0.96 6.64 -2.80
N ARG A 169 1.20 7.32 -3.93
CA ARG A 169 1.56 8.76 -3.96
C ARG A 169 0.34 9.66 -3.67
N LEU A 170 -0.50 9.21 -2.74
CA LEU A 170 -1.76 9.79 -2.31
C LEU A 170 -1.64 10.41 -0.91
N LEU A 171 -0.86 9.77 -0.02
CA LEU A 171 -0.61 10.18 1.38
C LEU A 171 -0.10 11.62 1.49
N MET A 172 0.71 12.06 0.53
CA MET A 172 1.18 13.45 0.41
C MET A 172 0.01 14.45 0.46
N THR A 173 -1.10 14.17 -0.21
CA THR A 173 -2.26 15.08 -0.31
C THR A 173 -3.15 15.12 0.95
N ILE A 174 -3.14 14.07 1.77
CA ILE A 174 -4.03 13.96 2.95
C ILE A 174 -3.35 14.51 4.20
N PHE A 175 -2.04 14.27 4.35
CA PHE A 175 -1.27 14.73 5.51
C PHE A 175 -0.43 15.99 5.21
N CYS A 176 0.19 16.10 4.04
CA CYS A 176 1.03 17.25 3.70
C CYS A 176 0.22 18.34 2.98
N ARG A 177 -0.21 19.38 3.72
CA ARG A 177 -1.11 20.46 3.25
C ARG A 177 -0.58 21.34 2.08
N SER A 178 0.55 21.02 1.46
CA SER A 178 1.31 21.91 0.56
C SER A 178 1.75 21.32 -0.78
N THR A 179 1.77 19.99 -0.96
CA THR A 179 2.42 19.36 -2.13
C THR A 179 1.48 19.15 -3.33
N LYS A 180 1.71 19.89 -4.43
CA LYS A 180 0.90 19.87 -5.66
C LYS A 180 1.07 18.62 -6.57
N VAL A 181 1.47 17.47 -6.02
CA VAL A 181 1.84 16.25 -6.79
C VAL A 181 1.14 15.00 -6.23
N SER A 182 -0.17 14.94 -6.39
CA SER A 182 -0.97 13.74 -6.09
C SER A 182 -1.05 12.80 -7.30
N SER A 183 -1.00 11.49 -7.07
CA SER A 183 -1.74 10.54 -7.93
C SER A 183 -3.25 10.73 -7.73
N THR A 184 -4.10 10.35 -8.69
CA THR A 184 -5.54 10.27 -8.40
C THR A 184 -5.85 9.11 -7.45
N VAL A 185 -6.96 9.18 -6.72
CA VAL A 185 -7.38 8.13 -5.77
C VAL A 185 -7.68 6.83 -6.54
N ASP A 186 -8.25 6.97 -7.72
CA ASP A 186 -8.52 5.88 -8.67
C ASP A 186 -7.24 5.14 -9.12
N LEU A 187 -6.08 5.80 -9.24
CA LEU A 187 -4.81 5.07 -9.49
C LEU A 187 -4.44 4.16 -8.32
N ALA A 188 -4.71 4.57 -7.07
CA ALA A 188 -4.44 3.71 -5.91
C ALA A 188 -5.40 2.50 -5.85
N GLY A 189 -6.66 2.68 -6.23
CA GLY A 189 -7.60 1.56 -6.40
C GLY A 189 -7.15 0.62 -7.51
N SER A 190 -7.09 1.12 -8.75
CA SER A 190 -6.62 0.39 -9.94
C SER A 190 -5.31 -0.37 -9.73
N PHE A 191 -4.34 0.21 -9.01
CA PHE A 191 -3.09 -0.48 -8.74
C PHE A 191 -3.26 -1.74 -7.87
N VAL A 192 -4.03 -1.66 -6.78
CA VAL A 192 -4.20 -2.83 -5.89
C VAL A 192 -5.21 -3.81 -6.44
N ILE A 193 -6.17 -3.31 -7.22
CA ILE A 193 -6.90 -4.07 -8.23
C ILE A 193 -5.95 -5.02 -8.97
N TRP A 194 -4.85 -4.52 -9.50
CA TRP A 194 -3.85 -5.38 -10.13
C TRP A 194 -2.98 -6.17 -9.14
N ALA A 195 -2.56 -5.60 -8.00
CA ALA A 195 -1.71 -6.28 -7.03
C ALA A 195 -2.39 -7.50 -6.36
N ALA A 196 -3.71 -7.50 -6.19
CA ALA A 196 -4.47 -8.62 -5.64
C ALA A 196 -4.73 -9.74 -6.67
N SER A 197 -4.31 -9.56 -7.94
CA SER A 197 -4.48 -10.55 -9.00
C SER A 197 -3.28 -11.51 -9.11
N THR A 198 -3.52 -12.66 -9.77
CA THR A 198 -2.44 -13.58 -10.12
C THR A 198 -1.41 -12.99 -11.09
N GLU A 199 -1.69 -11.87 -11.79
CA GLU A 199 -0.65 -11.19 -12.59
C GLU A 199 0.47 -10.61 -11.73
N ALA A 200 0.19 -10.25 -10.47
CA ALA A 200 1.15 -9.59 -9.59
C ALA A 200 1.91 -10.55 -8.66
N ALA A 201 1.70 -11.87 -8.79
CA ALA A 201 2.30 -12.87 -7.89
C ALA A 201 3.85 -12.82 -7.82
N PHE A 202 4.53 -12.34 -8.87
CA PHE A 202 5.98 -12.13 -8.88
C PHE A 202 6.48 -11.02 -7.92
N LEU A 203 5.56 -10.20 -7.38
CA LEU A 203 5.81 -9.15 -6.39
C LEU A 203 5.66 -9.61 -4.93
N ASP A 204 5.41 -10.90 -4.69
CA ASP A 204 5.33 -11.45 -3.34
C ASP A 204 6.57 -11.10 -2.48
N SER A 205 6.36 -10.71 -1.22
CA SER A 205 7.36 -10.16 -0.28
C SER A 205 8.01 -8.82 -0.66
N ARG A 206 7.49 -8.07 -1.64
CA ARG A 206 8.11 -6.81 -2.12
C ARG A 206 7.36 -5.54 -1.72
N LEU A 207 8.11 -4.44 -1.71
CA LEU A 207 7.66 -3.07 -1.54
C LEU A 207 7.77 -2.32 -2.88
N VAL A 208 6.63 -2.05 -3.51
CA VAL A 208 6.54 -1.38 -4.82
C VAL A 208 5.84 -0.01 -4.74
N TRP A 209 5.65 0.70 -5.85
CA TRP A 209 4.89 1.95 -5.90
C TRP A 209 3.70 1.84 -6.85
N ALA A 210 2.54 2.31 -6.41
CA ALA A 210 1.31 2.36 -7.21
C ALA A 210 1.37 3.32 -8.42
N THR A 211 2.47 4.05 -8.58
CA THR A 211 2.74 4.93 -9.73
C THR A 211 3.75 4.35 -10.72
N TRP A 212 4.34 3.19 -10.44
CA TRP A 212 5.17 2.47 -11.40
C TRP A 212 4.31 1.82 -12.48
N ASP A 213 4.89 1.65 -13.65
CA ASP A 213 4.24 1.01 -14.78
C ASP A 213 4.18 -0.52 -14.60
N VAL A 214 2.98 -1.08 -14.49
CA VAL A 214 2.80 -2.51 -14.20
C VAL A 214 3.24 -3.43 -15.34
N ASP A 215 3.27 -2.94 -16.58
CA ASP A 215 3.73 -3.72 -17.72
C ASP A 215 5.27 -3.72 -17.78
N ALA A 216 5.90 -2.61 -17.38
CA ALA A 216 7.34 -2.58 -17.13
C ALA A 216 7.76 -3.44 -15.91
N LEU A 217 6.93 -3.52 -14.85
CA LEU A 217 7.17 -4.42 -13.72
C LEU A 217 7.03 -5.90 -14.13
N LYS A 218 6.01 -6.27 -14.91
CA LYS A 218 5.87 -7.63 -15.46
C LYS A 218 7.06 -8.02 -16.33
N ALA A 219 7.61 -7.09 -17.11
CA ALA A 219 8.85 -7.30 -17.87
C ALA A 219 10.09 -7.55 -16.98
N GLN A 220 10.04 -7.23 -15.68
CA GLN A 220 11.11 -7.51 -14.70
C GLN A 220 10.88 -8.79 -13.89
N ALA A 221 9.78 -9.54 -14.11
CA ALA A 221 9.40 -10.68 -13.27
C ALA A 221 10.54 -11.71 -13.09
N SER A 222 11.19 -12.13 -14.17
CA SER A 222 12.30 -13.09 -14.09
C SER A 222 13.60 -12.54 -13.52
N GLU A 223 13.82 -11.21 -13.52
CA GLU A 223 14.93 -10.60 -12.78
C GLU A 223 14.63 -10.60 -11.27
N LEU A 224 13.37 -10.36 -10.92
CA LEU A 224 12.88 -10.35 -9.54
C LEU A 224 12.87 -11.76 -8.93
N GLU A 225 12.50 -12.79 -9.70
CA GLU A 225 12.63 -14.20 -9.32
C GLU A 225 14.09 -14.58 -8.99
N GLN A 226 15.05 -14.10 -9.78
CA GLN A 226 16.48 -14.34 -9.57
C GLN A 226 17.06 -13.49 -8.43
N ASN A 227 16.46 -12.34 -8.11
CA ASN A 227 16.89 -11.43 -7.07
C ASN A 227 15.81 -11.24 -5.98
N SER A 228 15.81 -12.17 -5.02
CA SER A 228 14.91 -12.18 -3.87
C SER A 228 15.05 -10.96 -2.94
N LEU A 229 16.15 -10.22 -3.00
CA LEU A 229 16.36 -9.00 -2.23
C LEU A 229 15.83 -7.74 -2.95
N ARG A 230 15.62 -7.78 -4.28
CA ARG A 230 15.20 -6.62 -5.06
C ARG A 230 13.78 -6.19 -4.68
N TYR A 231 13.64 -4.89 -4.37
CA TYR A 231 12.44 -4.25 -3.84
C TYR A 231 12.00 -4.78 -2.45
N THR A 232 12.94 -5.26 -1.61
CA THR A 232 12.65 -5.62 -0.20
C THR A 232 13.22 -4.58 0.78
N VAL A 233 12.78 -4.62 2.04
CA VAL A 233 13.35 -3.82 3.13
C VAL A 233 14.35 -4.66 3.94
N GLY A 234 15.61 -4.26 3.95
CA GLY A 234 16.70 -4.96 4.64
C GLY A 234 17.99 -4.16 4.69
N LEU A 235 19.03 -4.75 5.29
CA LEU A 235 20.37 -4.17 5.29
C LEU A 235 21.00 -4.28 3.88
N LEU A 236 21.64 -3.21 3.42
CA LEU A 236 22.37 -3.22 2.14
C LEU A 236 23.72 -3.92 2.29
N GLY A 237 23.69 -5.25 2.17
CA GLY A 237 24.86 -6.12 2.27
C GLY A 237 24.74 -7.17 3.37
N PHE A 238 25.57 -8.21 3.29
CA PHE A 238 25.62 -9.32 4.24
C PHE A 238 27.08 -9.62 4.64
N PRO A 239 27.37 -10.00 5.89
CA PRO A 239 28.71 -10.42 6.30
C PRO A 239 29.09 -11.77 5.66
N GLY A 240 29.77 -11.71 4.53
CA GLY A 240 30.30 -12.87 3.80
C GLY A 240 31.55 -12.52 2.98
N PRO A 241 32.18 -13.51 2.33
CA PRO A 241 33.26 -13.25 1.38
C PRO A 241 32.73 -12.41 0.20
N ARG A 242 33.58 -11.54 -0.35
CA ARG A 242 33.27 -10.84 -1.60
C ARG A 242 33.40 -11.83 -2.76
N THR A 243 32.27 -12.26 -3.29
CA THR A 243 32.13 -12.95 -4.59
C THR A 243 31.95 -11.92 -5.70
#